data_AF-A0A914NN74-F1
#
_entry.id   AF-A0A914NN74-F1
#
_cell.length_a   1.000
_cell.length_b   1.000
_cell.length_c   1.000
_cell.angle_alpha   90.00
_cell.angle_beta   90.00
_cell.angle_gamma   90.00
#
_symmetry.space_group_name_H-M   'P 1'
#
loop_
_entity.id
_entity.type
_entity.pdbx_description
1 polymer ?
#
loop_
_entity_poly.entity_id
_entity_poly.type
_entity_poly.pdbx_seq_one_letter_code
_entity_poly.pdbx_strand_id
1 'polypeptide(L)' 'DNKCHWRDCEREEPFQRLAHLKRHIVGHTGVKLYVCEYLNENGVRCDKRYTQSHKLTIHKQTHAGERIIYKCDYHACA' A
#
# COMPACT_ATOMS: atom_id res chain seq x y z
N ASP A 1 15.98 19.34 4.34
CA ASP A 1 15.39 19.35 2.98
C ASP A 1 14.41 18.18 2.88
N ASN A 2 13.61 18.09 1.82
CA ASN A 2 12.79 16.90 1.59
C ASN A 2 13.59 15.81 0.83
N LYS A 3 14.89 15.61 1.13
CA LYS A 3 15.70 14.58 0.46
C LYS A 3 15.79 13.31 1.29
N CYS A 4 16.07 12.20 0.60
CA CYS A 4 16.44 10.96 1.26
C CYS A 4 17.94 10.98 1.54
N HIS A 5 18.32 10.61 2.76
CA HIS A 5 19.73 10.50 3.19
C HIS A 5 20.10 9.07 3.54
N TRP A 6 19.29 8.10 3.10
CA TRP A 6 19.53 6.69 3.36
C TRP A 6 20.72 6.21 2.51
N ARG A 7 21.64 5.45 3.12
CA ARG A 7 22.82 4.93 2.43
C ARG A 7 22.37 4.00 1.28
N ASP A 8 23.04 4.10 0.13
CA ASP A 8 22.73 3.29 -1.05
C ASP A 8 21.32 3.53 -1.61
N CYS A 9 20.72 4.70 -1.35
CA CYS A 9 19.47 5.10 -1.96
C CYS A 9 19.73 5.89 -3.26
N GLU A 10 19.28 5.35 -4.38
CA GLU A 10 19.39 5.98 -5.72
C GLU A 10 18.55 7.26 -5.87
N ARG A 11 17.75 7.63 -4.86
CA ARG A 11 16.86 8.78 -4.93
C ARG A 11 17.51 10.04 -4.37
N GLU A 12 18.08 10.83 -5.27
CA GLU A 12 18.79 12.08 -4.94
C GLU A 12 17.87 13.32 -4.96
N GLU A 13 16.85 13.30 -5.81
CA GLU A 13 15.95 14.44 -5.97
C GLU A 13 14.98 14.64 -4.79
N PRO A 14 14.82 15.89 -4.30
CA PRO A 14 13.93 16.18 -3.18
C PRO A 14 12.47 15.87 -3.52
N PHE A 15 11.75 15.38 -2.52
CA PHE A 15 10.31 15.18 -2.63
C PHE A 15 9.58 16.52 -2.55
N GLN A 16 8.59 16.69 -3.43
CA GLN A 16 7.71 17.86 -3.43
C GLN A 16 6.88 18.00 -2.14
N ARG A 17 6.70 16.92 -1.39
CA ARG A 17 5.94 16.89 -0.14
C ARG A 17 6.64 16.02 0.90
N LEU A 18 6.69 16.50 2.15
CA LEU A 18 7.24 15.75 3.27
C LEU A 18 6.56 14.38 3.46
N ALA A 19 5.25 14.29 3.23
CA ALA A 19 4.50 13.04 3.30
C ALA A 19 5.04 11.97 2.33
N HIS A 20 5.54 12.39 1.15
CA HIS A 20 6.12 11.46 0.18
C HIS A 20 7.50 10.96 0.63
N LEU A 21 8.34 11.83 1.20
CA LEU A 21 9.60 11.43 1.81
C LEU A 21 9.36 10.43 2.96
N LYS A 22 8.42 10.73 3.87
CA LYS A 22 8.07 9.80 4.96
C LYS A 22 7.64 8.44 4.44
N ARG A 23 6.76 8.39 3.43
CA ARG A 23 6.36 7.14 2.78
C ARG A 23 7.52 6.40 2.13
N HIS A 24 8.44 7.12 1.48
CA HIS A 24 9.62 6.53 0.88
C HIS A 24 10.53 5.88 1.95
N ILE A 25 10.75 6.55 3.08
CA ILE A 25 11.57 6.04 4.19
C ILE A 25 10.99 4.75 4.78
N VAL A 26 9.66 4.60 4.84
CA VAL A 26 9.02 3.34 5.28
C VAL A 26 9.40 2.15 4.37
N GLY A 27 9.71 2.42 3.10
CA GLY A 27 10.24 1.39 2.18
C GLY A 27 11.59 0.86 2.63
N HIS A 28 12.49 1.73 3.11
CA HIS A 28 13.81 1.35 3.60
C HIS A 28 13.76 0.56 4.90
N THR A 29 12.89 0.96 5.84
CA THR A 29 12.77 0.25 7.12
C THR A 29 12.05 -1.08 6.98
N GLY A 30 11.31 -1.30 5.89
CA GLY A 30 10.49 -2.48 5.67
C GLY A 30 9.35 -2.62 6.69
N VAL A 31 9.09 -1.61 7.51
CA VAL A 31 8.09 -1.69 8.58
C VAL A 31 6.69 -1.75 7.96
N LYS A 32 6.05 -2.92 8.08
CA LYS A 32 4.69 -3.16 7.60
C LYS A 32 3.69 -2.90 8.73
N LEU A 33 3.31 -1.62 8.88
CA LEU A 33 2.39 -1.13 9.90
C LEU A 33 0.94 -1.58 9.68
N TYR A 34 0.56 -1.88 8.44
CA TYR A 34 -0.84 -2.13 8.08
C TYR A 34 -1.07 -3.64 7.95
N VAL A 35 -1.66 -4.24 8.98
CA VAL A 35 -1.89 -5.69 9.09
C VAL A 35 -3.31 -6.04 8.65
N CYS A 36 -3.46 -7.16 7.94
CA CYS A 36 -4.79 -7.71 7.69
C CYS A 36 -5.29 -8.47 8.91
N GLU A 37 -6.49 -8.12 9.37
CA GLU A 37 -7.11 -8.74 10.55
C GLU A 37 -8.20 -9.76 10.17
N TYR A 38 -8.37 -10.04 8.87
CA TYR A 38 -9.35 -11.00 8.38
C TYR A 38 -9.06 -12.42 8.88
N LEU A 39 -10.13 -13.12 9.25
CA LEU A 39 -10.16 -14.54 9.62
C LEU A 39 -11.02 -15.26 8.58
N ASN A 40 -10.53 -16.37 8.04
CA ASN A 40 -11.36 -17.23 7.18
C ASN A 40 -12.35 -18.08 7.98
N GLU A 41 -13.17 -18.88 7.30
CA GLU A 41 -14.18 -19.75 7.90
C GLU A 41 -13.62 -20.77 8.91
N ASN A 42 -12.34 -21.09 8.80
CA ASN A 42 -11.63 -22.00 9.71
C ASN A 42 -10.91 -21.27 10.85
N GLY A 43 -11.14 -19.96 11.01
CA GLY A 43 -10.53 -19.15 12.07
C GLY A 43 -9.05 -18.84 11.86
N VAL A 44 -8.51 -19.03 10.65
CA VAL A 44 -7.11 -18.73 10.32
C VAL A 44 -6.98 -17.26 9.94
N ARG A 45 -6.04 -16.56 10.59
CA ARG A 45 -5.75 -15.15 10.31
C ARG A 45 -4.98 -15.00 9.00
N CYS A 46 -5.29 -13.96 8.24
CA CYS A 46 -4.53 -13.58 7.07
C CYS A 46 -3.15 -12.99 7.46
N ASP A 47 -2.07 -13.56 6.96
CA ASP A 47 -0.69 -13.11 7.26
C ASP A 47 -0.22 -11.90 6.43
N LYS A 48 -1.11 -11.27 5.67
CA LYS A 48 -0.74 -10.16 4.78
C LYS A 48 -0.55 -8.87 5.57
N ARG A 49 0.58 -8.21 5.33
CA ARG A 49 0.98 -6.93 5.94
C ARG A 49 1.52 -5.98 4.88
N TYR A 50 1.30 -4.69 5.06
CA TYR A 50 1.63 -3.65 4.09
C TYR A 50 2.33 -2.47 4.75
N THR A 51 3.16 -1.78 3.97
CA THR A 51 3.81 -0.52 4.37
C THR A 51 2.89 0.69 4.21
N GLN A 52 1.75 0.55 3.51
CA GLN A 52 0.82 1.64 3.20
C GLN A 52 -0.63 1.22 3.40
N SER A 53 -1.45 2.15 3.92
CA SER A 53 -2.87 1.91 4.24
C SER A 53 -3.70 1.52 3.01
N HIS A 54 -3.57 2.24 1.90
CA HIS A 54 -4.38 1.98 0.70
C HIS A 54 -4.12 0.58 0.13
N LYS A 55 -2.92 0.02 0.30
CA LYS A 55 -2.60 -1.35 -0.12
C LYS A 55 -3.35 -2.38 0.74
N LEU A 56 -3.46 -2.13 2.05
CA LEU A 56 -4.32 -2.94 2.92
C LEU A 56 -5.80 -2.81 2.52
N THR A 57 -6.27 -1.60 2.20
CA THR A 57 -7.66 -1.40 1.76
C THR A 57 -7.99 -2.22 0.52
N ILE A 58 -7.16 -2.15 -0.52
CA ILE A 58 -7.32 -2.94 -1.74
C ILE A 58 -7.25 -4.43 -1.43
N HIS A 59 -6.28 -4.85 -0.59
CA HIS A 59 -6.18 -6.25 -0.19
C HIS A 59 -7.43 -6.75 0.54
N LYS A 60 -8.06 -5.96 1.41
CA LYS A 60 -9.29 -6.38 2.10
C LYS A 60 -10.41 -6.77 1.12
N GLN A 61 -10.44 -6.19 -0.07
CA GLN A 61 -11.41 -6.55 -1.12
C GLN A 61 -11.22 -7.98 -1.62
N THR A 62 -10.01 -8.56 -1.54
CA THR A 62 -9.79 -9.96 -1.96
C THR A 62 -10.48 -10.97 -1.04
N HIS A 63 -10.79 -10.58 0.20
CA HIS A 63 -11.50 -11.43 1.16
C HIS A 63 -13.01 -11.39 0.99
N ALA A 64 -13.55 -10.29 0.45
CA ALA A 64 -14.97 -10.14 0.22
C ALA A 64 -15.50 -11.04 -0.90
N GLY A 65 -14.62 -11.65 -1.71
CA GLY A 65 -14.98 -12.46 -2.88
C GLY A 65 -15.62 -11.65 -4.03
N GLU A 66 -16.13 -10.45 -3.75
CA GLU A 66 -16.64 -9.52 -4.74
C GLU A 66 -15.49 -8.84 -5.47
N ARG A 67 -15.33 -9.19 -6.74
CA ARG A 67 -14.48 -8.43 -7.66
C ARG A 67 -15.12 -7.04 -7.81
N ILE A 68 -14.57 -6.05 -7.11
CA ILE A 68 -14.98 -4.65 -7.28
C ILE A 68 -14.50 -4.20 -8.65
N ILE A 69 -15.38 -4.30 -9.64
CA ILE A 69 -15.14 -3.78 -10.98
C ILE A 69 -15.42 -2.28 -10.90
N TYR A 70 -14.36 -1.48 -10.94
CA TYR A 70 -14.49 -0.06 -11.19
C TYR A 70 -14.99 0.08 -12.63
N LYS A 71 -16.30 0.29 -12.80
CA LYS A 71 -16.90 0.52 -14.11
C LYS A 71 -16.43 1.89 -14.61
N CYS A 72 -15.88 1.90 -15.81
CA CYS A 72 -15.62 3.14 -16.52
C CYS A 72 -16.93 3.55 -17.20
N ASP A 73 -17.51 4.68 -16.79
CA ASP A 73 -18.75 5.18 -17.39
C ASP A 73 -18.51 5.83 -18.77
N TYR A 74 -17.27 5.80 -19.26
CA TYR A 74 -16.93 6.28 -20.59
C TYR A 74 -17.35 5.27 -21.64
N HIS A 75 -18.30 5.66 -22.49
CA HIS A 75 -18.99 4.81 -23.47
C HIS A 75 -18.09 4.08 -24.51
N ALA A 76 -16.80 4.38 -24.57
CA ALA A 76 -15.84 3.75 -25.49
C ALA A 76 -14.72 2.96 -24.79
N CYS A 77 -14.83 2.73 -23.48
CA CYS A 77 -13.90 1.89 -22.73
C CYS A 77 -14.57 0.54 -22.45
N ALA A 78 -14.34 -0.43 -23.33
CA ALA A 78 -14.71 -1.84 -23.16
C ALA A 78 -13.51 -2.67 -22.74
#